data_AF-A0A8I2FYX5-F1
#
_entry.id   AF-A0A8I2FYX5-F1
#
_cell.length_a   1.000
_cell.length_b   1.000
_cell.length_c   1.000
_cell.angle_alpha   90.00
_cell.angle_beta   90.00
_cell.angle_gamma   90.00
#
_symmetry.space_group_name_H-M   'P 1'
#
loop_
_entity.id
_entity.type
_entity.pdbx_description
1 polymer ?
#
loop_
_entity_poly.entity_id
_entity_poly.type
_entity_poly.pdbx_seq_one_letter_code
_entity_poly.pdbx_strand_id
1 'polypeptide(L)'
;MINIERTPEETQQYYIERMGEELGAFFFELRNDVIFLFQKWIEYHYLFVEKESRLDYLNKAAPNFFWIVEKTLFYDIILHIARLIEESGRPRGKGKPNLTLRYLPNLIDDKETELKPDVKKLISNAQKKAAFSNDWRNRRIAHKDLQLTMNDAVQPLEDVP
;
A
#
# COMPACT_ATOMS: atom_id res chain seq x y z
N MET A 1 18.60 -0.59 10.84
CA MET A 1 19.35 -1.81 10.50
C MET A 1 18.36 -2.90 10.14
N ILE A 2 18.25 -3.25 8.85
CA ILE A 2 17.55 -4.46 8.43
C ILE A 2 18.53 -5.61 8.72
N ASN A 3 18.14 -6.55 9.57
CA ASN A 3 18.97 -7.70 9.92
C ASN A 3 18.95 -8.68 8.74
N ILE A 4 20.10 -8.87 8.07
CA ILE A 4 20.21 -9.62 6.79
C ILE A 4 20.36 -11.14 7.01
N GLU A 5 20.23 -11.65 8.24
CA GLU A 5 20.56 -13.05 8.56
C GLU A 5 19.37 -14.04 8.57
N ARG A 6 18.17 -13.67 8.13
CA ARG A 6 17.02 -14.60 8.13
C ARG A 6 16.44 -14.79 6.73
N THR A 7 16.24 -16.05 6.36
CA THR A 7 15.39 -16.48 5.26
C THR A 7 13.93 -16.04 5.48
N PRO A 8 13.09 -16.02 4.44
CA PRO A 8 11.66 -15.78 4.59
C PRO A 8 11.00 -16.72 5.62
N GLU A 9 11.37 -18.00 5.59
CA GLU A 9 10.83 -19.05 6.47
C GLU A 9 11.23 -18.79 7.93
N GLU A 10 12.50 -18.46 8.19
CA GLU A 10 12.98 -18.12 9.54
C GLU A 10 12.34 -16.83 10.06
N THR A 11 12.08 -15.86 9.17
CA THR A 11 11.41 -14.61 9.54
C THR A 11 9.94 -14.85 9.88
N GLN A 12 9.25 -15.71 9.12
CA GLN A 12 7.87 -16.08 9.42
C GLN A 12 7.78 -16.83 10.75
N GLN A 13 8.66 -17.82 10.96
CA GLN A 13 8.72 -18.59 12.18
C GLN A 13 9.00 -17.70 13.40
N TYR A 14 9.90 -16.72 13.27
CA TYR A 14 10.18 -15.71 14.30
C TYR A 14 8.92 -14.95 14.75
N TYR A 15 8.01 -14.62 13.83
CA TYR A 15 6.75 -13.94 14.18
C TYR A 15 5.72 -14.89 14.77
N ILE A 16 5.61 -16.11 14.25
CA ILE A 16 4.73 -17.16 14.80
C ILE A 16 5.09 -17.45 16.26
N GLU A 17 6.37 -17.60 16.58
CA GLU A 17 6.84 -17.87 17.95
C GLU A 17 6.51 -16.74 18.93
N ARG A 18 6.43 -15.50 18.46
CA ARG A 18 6.20 -14.31 19.30
C ARG A 18 4.75 -13.91 19.43
N MET A 19 3.93 -14.21 18.42
CA MET A 19 2.58 -13.67 18.28
C MET A 19 1.51 -14.78 18.20
N GLY A 20 1.92 -16.05 18.16
CA GLY A 20 1.05 -17.18 17.86
C GLY A 20 0.89 -17.41 16.36
N GLU A 21 0.35 -18.57 16.01
CA GLU A 21 0.23 -19.04 14.62
C GLU A 21 -0.57 -18.06 13.74
N GLU A 22 -1.77 -17.67 14.17
CA GLU A 22 -2.67 -16.85 13.37
C GLU A 22 -2.16 -15.40 13.22
N LEU A 23 -1.89 -14.71 14.32
CA LEU A 23 -1.42 -13.32 14.29
C LEU A 23 0.00 -13.22 13.70
N GLY A 24 0.89 -14.15 14.03
CA GLY A 24 2.28 -14.14 13.55
C GLY A 24 2.38 -14.35 12.05
N ALA A 25 1.66 -15.34 11.50
CA ALA A 25 1.62 -15.57 10.05
C ALA A 25 0.97 -14.39 9.32
N PHE A 26 -0.14 -13.86 9.84
CA PHE A 26 -0.80 -12.69 9.25
C PHE A 26 0.10 -11.44 9.26
N PHE A 27 0.80 -11.19 10.36
CA PHE A 27 1.71 -10.06 10.49
C PHE A 27 2.90 -10.16 9.52
N PHE A 28 3.46 -11.36 9.35
CA PHE A 28 4.55 -11.59 8.39
C PHE A 28 4.15 -11.20 6.96
N GLU A 29 3.01 -11.70 6.49
CA GLU A 29 2.50 -11.39 5.15
C GLU A 29 2.21 -9.90 4.98
N LEU A 30 1.51 -9.30 5.95
CA LEU A 30 1.17 -7.88 5.92
C LEU A 30 2.42 -6.99 5.93
N ARG A 31 3.44 -7.35 6.71
CA ARG A 31 4.72 -6.64 6.74
C ARG A 31 5.43 -6.71 5.40
N ASN A 32 5.48 -7.88 4.77
CA ASN A 32 6.13 -8.05 3.47
C ASN A 32 5.42 -7.26 2.38
N ASP A 33 4.08 -7.23 2.40
CA ASP A 33 3.27 -6.43 1.49
C ASP A 33 3.57 -4.92 1.62
N VAL A 34 3.65 -4.42 2.87
CA VAL A 34 4.05 -3.03 3.16
C VAL A 34 5.48 -2.74 2.69
N ILE A 35 6.43 -3.64 2.93
CA ILE A 35 7.83 -3.48 2.46
C ILE A 35 7.87 -3.39 0.93
N PHE A 36 7.11 -4.23 0.24
CA PHE A 36 7.05 -4.22 -1.21
C PHE A 36 6.43 -2.92 -1.75
N LEU A 37 5.42 -2.37 -1.07
CA LEU A 37 4.91 -1.03 -1.37
C LEU A 37 6.01 0.03 -1.23
N PHE A 38 6.77 0.03 -0.14
CA PHE A 38 7.86 0.98 0.08
C PHE A 38 8.95 0.85 -0.99
N GLN A 39 9.33 -0.37 -1.39
CA GLN A 39 10.30 -0.59 -2.46
C GLN A 39 9.83 0.02 -3.79
N LYS A 40 8.58 -0.24 -4.19
CA LYS A 40 8.01 0.38 -5.40
C LYS A 40 8.02 1.91 -5.33
N TRP A 41 7.70 2.47 -4.18
CA TRP A 41 7.74 3.92 -3.98
C TRP A 41 9.16 4.49 -4.10
N ILE A 42 10.16 3.82 -3.53
CA ILE A 42 11.57 4.20 -3.65
C ILE A 42 11.99 4.20 -5.13
N GLU A 43 11.66 3.14 -5.88
CA GLU A 43 11.99 3.06 -7.30
C GLU A 43 11.29 4.14 -8.11
N TYR A 44 10.01 4.40 -7.85
CA TYR A 44 9.25 5.47 -8.50
C TYR A 44 9.87 6.84 -8.24
N HIS A 45 10.16 7.13 -6.97
CA HIS A 45 10.74 8.40 -6.55
C HIS A 45 12.13 8.59 -7.16
N TYR A 46 12.96 7.56 -7.10
CA TYR A 46 14.27 7.55 -7.71
C TYR A 46 14.18 7.82 -9.21
N LEU A 47 13.41 7.04 -9.97
CA LEU A 47 13.42 7.14 -11.43
C LEU A 47 12.77 8.43 -11.95
N PHE A 48 11.68 8.89 -11.33
CA PHE A 48 10.81 9.91 -11.92
C PHE A 48 10.70 11.22 -11.13
N VAL A 49 11.15 11.28 -9.87
CA VAL A 49 10.93 12.46 -9.00
C VAL A 49 12.23 13.16 -8.58
N GLU A 50 13.24 12.42 -8.14
CA GLU A 50 14.41 13.01 -7.46
C GLU A 50 15.27 13.97 -8.29
N LYS A 51 15.44 13.68 -9.59
CA LYS A 51 16.40 14.39 -10.45
C LYS A 51 15.85 14.56 -11.86
N GLU A 52 15.69 15.80 -12.28
CA GLU A 52 15.30 16.15 -13.65
C GLU A 52 16.26 15.55 -14.69
N SER A 53 17.57 15.58 -14.42
CA SER A 53 18.58 15.02 -15.33
C SER A 53 18.45 13.51 -15.54
N ARG A 54 17.91 12.78 -14.56
CA ARG A 54 17.61 11.34 -14.68
C ARG A 54 16.39 11.15 -15.57
N LEU A 55 15.32 11.89 -15.31
CA LEU A 55 14.12 11.87 -16.14
C LEU A 55 14.43 12.22 -17.60
N ASP A 56 15.26 13.24 -17.83
CA ASP A 56 15.75 13.61 -19.17
C ASP A 56 16.50 12.48 -19.85
N TYR A 57 17.35 11.76 -19.11
CA TYR A 57 18.09 10.63 -19.65
C TYR A 57 17.15 9.49 -20.05
N LEU A 58 16.18 9.15 -19.20
CA LEU A 58 15.17 8.14 -19.51
C LEU A 58 14.35 8.54 -20.75
N ASN A 59 13.89 9.79 -20.81
CA ASN A 59 13.13 10.32 -21.92
C ASN A 59 13.91 10.37 -23.24
N LYS A 60 15.24 10.59 -23.19
CA LYS A 60 16.10 10.50 -24.37
C LYS A 60 16.29 9.05 -24.85
N ALA A 61 16.33 8.09 -23.93
CA ALA A 61 16.55 6.69 -24.27
C ALA A 61 15.31 6.02 -24.88
N ALA A 62 14.14 6.18 -24.25
CA ALA A 62 12.90 5.54 -24.69
C ALA A 62 11.66 6.25 -24.12
N PRO A 63 11.26 7.41 -24.67
CA PRO A 63 10.27 8.30 -24.04
C PRO A 63 8.91 7.62 -23.81
N ASN A 64 8.39 6.94 -24.85
CA ASN A 64 7.09 6.27 -24.75
C ASN A 64 7.11 5.10 -23.75
N PHE A 65 8.22 4.36 -23.69
CA PHE A 65 8.35 3.25 -22.75
C PHE A 65 8.35 3.76 -21.30
N PHE A 66 9.16 4.77 -20.99
CA PHE A 66 9.25 5.30 -19.64
C PHE A 66 7.98 6.04 -19.21
N TRP A 67 7.24 6.66 -20.14
CA TRP A 67 5.90 7.17 -19.86
C TRP A 67 4.92 6.06 -19.45
N ILE A 68 4.91 4.92 -20.16
CA ILE A 68 4.07 3.77 -19.78
C ILE A 68 4.49 3.25 -18.40
N VAL A 69 5.79 3.04 -18.17
CA VAL A 69 6.32 2.54 -16.90
C VAL A 69 5.96 3.45 -15.74
N GLU A 70 6.15 4.76 -15.88
CA GLU A 70 5.79 5.75 -14.86
C GLU A 70 4.32 5.62 -14.49
N LYS A 71 3.41 5.64 -15.48
CA LYS A 71 1.97 5.57 -15.24
C LYS A 71 1.55 4.23 -14.63
N THR A 72 2.09 3.13 -15.13
CA THR A 72 1.77 1.80 -14.60
C THR A 72 2.26 1.64 -13.17
N LEU A 73 3.48 2.06 -12.86
CA LEU A 73 4.04 1.97 -11.51
C LEU A 73 3.28 2.87 -10.54
N PHE A 74 2.96 4.11 -10.96
CA PHE A 74 2.16 5.02 -10.15
C PHE A 74 0.78 4.42 -9.82
N TYR A 75 0.04 3.93 -10.83
CA TYR A 75 -1.27 3.33 -10.59
C TYR A 75 -1.19 2.06 -9.73
N ASP A 76 -0.18 1.22 -9.91
CA ASP A 76 0.03 0.04 -9.07
C ASP A 76 0.31 0.42 -7.61
N ILE A 77 1.12 1.46 -7.35
CA ILE A 77 1.36 1.99 -6.01
C ILE A 77 0.05 2.46 -5.37
N ILE A 78 -0.75 3.26 -6.08
CA ILE A 78 -2.04 3.75 -5.60
C ILE A 78 -2.99 2.60 -5.28
N LEU A 79 -3.11 1.62 -6.18
CA LEU A 79 -3.95 0.43 -5.96
C LEU A 79 -3.45 -0.43 -4.80
N HIS A 80 -2.14 -0.50 -4.59
CA HIS A 80 -1.55 -1.23 -3.48
C HIS A 80 -1.90 -0.56 -2.14
N ILE A 81 -1.76 0.76 -2.04
CA ILE A 81 -2.20 1.53 -0.87
C ILE A 81 -3.70 1.29 -0.61
N ALA A 82 -4.53 1.41 -1.65
CA ALA A 82 -5.99 1.25 -1.53
C ALA A 82 -6.37 -0.15 -0.99
N ARG A 83 -5.68 -1.21 -1.41
CA ARG A 83 -5.88 -2.59 -0.91
C ARG A 83 -5.51 -2.73 0.57
N LEU A 84 -4.36 -2.17 0.98
CA LEU A 84 -3.88 -2.25 2.37
C LEU A 84 -4.83 -1.56 3.36
N ILE A 85 -5.43 -0.44 2.96
CA ILE A 85 -6.31 0.37 3.82
C ILE A 85 -7.80 0.06 3.63
N GLU A 86 -8.14 -0.87 2.73
CA GLU A 86 -9.48 -1.03 2.19
C GLU A 86 -10.53 -1.08 3.30
N GLU A 87 -11.50 -0.17 3.21
CA GLU A 87 -12.53 -0.05 4.23
C GLU A 87 -13.43 -1.28 4.24
N SER A 88 -13.67 -1.94 3.10
CA SER A 88 -14.34 -3.24 3.06
C SER A 88 -13.36 -4.36 3.41
N GLY A 89 -12.94 -4.44 4.67
CA GLY A 89 -12.33 -5.64 5.26
C GLY A 89 -13.28 -6.86 5.32
N ARG A 90 -14.48 -6.75 4.74
CA ARG A 90 -15.38 -7.87 4.51
C ARG A 90 -15.19 -8.36 3.07
N PRO A 91 -15.04 -9.67 2.86
CA PRO A 91 -15.16 -10.23 1.53
C PRO A 91 -16.50 -9.77 0.94
N ARG A 92 -16.51 -9.32 -0.30
CA ARG A 92 -17.77 -9.22 -1.07
C ARG A 92 -18.26 -10.66 -1.30
N GLY A 93 -18.91 -11.28 -0.31
CA GLY A 93 -19.42 -12.65 -0.34
C GLY A 93 -19.02 -13.53 0.85
N LYS A 94 -19.26 -14.84 0.76
CA LYS A 94 -18.90 -15.88 1.77
C LYS A 94 -17.40 -16.24 1.79
N GLY A 95 -16.52 -15.29 1.45
CA GLY A 95 -15.08 -15.52 1.27
C GLY A 95 -14.26 -15.43 2.56
N LYS A 96 -12.99 -15.86 2.50
CA LYS A 96 -11.97 -15.61 3.54
C LYS A 96 -11.66 -14.09 3.63
N PRO A 97 -11.26 -13.57 4.80
CA PRO A 97 -10.88 -12.17 4.95
C PRO A 97 -9.68 -11.81 4.07
N ASN A 98 -9.65 -10.56 3.58
CA ASN A 98 -8.51 -10.02 2.82
C ASN A 98 -7.34 -9.65 3.75
N LEU A 99 -6.11 -9.77 3.26
CA LEU A 99 -4.90 -9.26 3.92
C LEU A 99 -4.93 -7.73 3.92
N THR A 100 -5.46 -7.12 4.99
CA THR A 100 -5.60 -5.67 5.14
C THR A 100 -5.17 -5.24 6.53
N LEU A 101 -4.70 -4.00 6.68
CA LEU A 101 -4.35 -3.42 7.98
C LEU A 101 -5.56 -3.47 8.94
N ARG A 102 -6.77 -3.29 8.42
CA ARG A 102 -8.02 -3.29 9.20
C ARG A 102 -8.33 -4.64 9.87
N TYR A 103 -7.82 -5.75 9.33
CA TYR A 103 -8.08 -7.07 9.92
C TYR A 103 -7.19 -7.35 11.15
N LEU A 104 -6.03 -6.70 11.24
CA LEU A 104 -5.04 -6.93 12.31
C LEU A 104 -5.61 -6.85 13.74
N PRO A 105 -6.47 -5.87 14.12
CA PRO A 105 -7.04 -5.82 15.47
C PRO A 105 -7.93 -7.00 15.82
N ASN A 106 -8.48 -7.72 14.83
CA ASN A 106 -9.33 -8.88 15.10
C ASN A 106 -8.51 -10.09 15.58
N LEU A 107 -7.20 -10.09 15.31
CA LEU A 107 -6.26 -11.14 15.70
C LEU A 107 -5.55 -10.86 17.03
N ILE A 108 -5.78 -9.69 17.62
CA ILE A 108 -5.26 -9.33 18.93
C ILE A 108 -6.29 -9.74 20.00
N ASP A 109 -5.82 -10.48 21.02
CA ASP A 109 -6.64 -10.92 22.16
C ASP A 109 -7.37 -9.72 22.80
N ASP A 110 -8.65 -9.90 23.16
CA ASP A 110 -9.45 -8.86 23.82
C ASP A 110 -8.92 -8.50 25.22
N LYS A 111 -8.08 -9.36 25.82
CA LYS A 111 -7.35 -9.08 27.06
C LYS A 111 -6.29 -7.98 26.90
N GLU A 112 -5.82 -7.73 25.67
CA GLU A 112 -4.85 -6.68 25.36
C GLU A 112 -5.56 -5.31 25.27
N THR A 113 -5.85 -4.73 26.44
CA THR A 113 -6.69 -3.54 26.57
C THR A 113 -6.04 -2.24 26.09
N GLU A 114 -4.71 -2.21 25.95
CA GLU A 114 -3.96 -1.03 25.47
C GLU A 114 -3.52 -1.19 24.01
N LEU A 115 -2.93 -2.33 23.66
CA LEU A 115 -2.40 -2.59 22.32
C LEU A 115 -3.49 -2.56 21.23
N LYS A 116 -4.64 -3.21 21.48
CA LYS A 116 -5.71 -3.31 20.48
C LYS A 116 -6.31 -1.94 20.12
N PRO A 117 -6.62 -1.05 21.08
CA PRO A 117 -6.98 0.34 20.77
C PRO A 117 -5.90 1.14 20.03
N ASP A 118 -4.63 0.99 20.43
CA ASP A 118 -3.53 1.70 19.79
C ASP A 118 -3.34 1.31 18.32
N VAL A 119 -3.39 0.01 18.04
CA VAL A 119 -3.36 -0.51 16.67
C VAL A 119 -4.54 0.03 15.86
N LYS A 120 -5.77 0.04 16.42
CA LYS A 120 -6.93 0.65 15.75
C LYS A 120 -6.73 2.13 15.44
N LYS A 121 -6.13 2.90 16.36
CA LYS A 121 -5.82 4.32 16.16
C LYS A 121 -4.81 4.53 15.04
N LEU A 122 -3.74 3.71 14.99
CA LEU A 122 -2.75 3.76 13.93
C LEU A 122 -3.35 3.43 12.55
N ILE A 123 -4.21 2.41 12.49
CA ILE A 123 -4.93 2.04 11.26
C ILE A 123 -5.84 3.19 10.81
N SER A 124 -6.60 3.80 11.73
CA SER A 124 -7.47 4.93 11.40
C SER A 124 -6.67 6.12 10.86
N ASN A 125 -5.49 6.39 11.41
CA ASN A 125 -4.58 7.41 10.89
C ASN A 125 -4.10 7.07 9.46
N ALA A 126 -3.65 5.84 9.24
CA ALA A 126 -3.23 5.37 7.93
C ALA A 126 -4.37 5.49 6.89
N GLN A 127 -5.59 5.10 7.25
CA GLN A 127 -6.77 5.22 6.39
C GLN A 127 -7.08 6.68 6.02
N LYS A 128 -7.00 7.60 6.98
CA LYS A 128 -7.21 9.03 6.74
C LYS A 128 -6.16 9.59 5.77
N LYS A 129 -4.88 9.33 6.04
CA LYS A 129 -3.77 9.79 5.19
C LYS A 129 -3.81 9.20 3.79
N ALA A 130 -4.36 8.00 3.64
CA ALA A 130 -4.40 7.29 2.38
C ALA A 130 -5.77 7.33 1.69
N ALA A 131 -6.71 8.16 2.17
CA ALA A 131 -8.06 8.28 1.61
C ALA A 131 -8.05 8.64 0.11
N PHE A 132 -7.05 9.41 -0.34
CA PHE A 132 -6.86 9.74 -1.76
C PHE A 132 -6.76 8.50 -2.65
N SER A 133 -6.17 7.40 -2.17
CA SER A 133 -5.98 6.20 -2.97
C SER A 133 -7.30 5.53 -3.36
N ASN A 134 -8.32 5.63 -2.51
CA ASN A 134 -9.67 5.13 -2.80
C ASN A 134 -10.37 5.98 -3.86
N ASP A 135 -10.20 7.30 -3.82
CA ASP A 135 -10.75 8.22 -4.82
C ASP A 135 -10.14 7.94 -6.20
N TRP A 136 -8.80 7.86 -6.26
CA TRP A 136 -8.05 7.54 -7.47
C TRP A 136 -8.43 6.16 -8.04
N ARG A 137 -8.52 5.14 -7.18
CA ARG A 137 -8.98 3.80 -7.59
C ARG A 137 -10.35 3.89 -8.24
N ASN A 138 -11.32 4.49 -7.56
CA ASN A 138 -12.71 4.47 -7.99
C ASN A 138 -12.92 5.31 -9.26
N ARG A 139 -12.30 6.48 -9.37
CA ARG A 139 -12.63 7.44 -10.43
C ARG A 139 -11.69 7.43 -11.63
N ARG A 140 -10.45 6.94 -11.48
CA ARG A 140 -9.42 7.06 -12.51
C ARG A 140 -8.85 5.73 -12.99
N ILE A 141 -8.84 4.71 -12.13
CA ILE A 141 -8.21 3.42 -12.46
C ILE A 141 -9.27 2.34 -12.76
N ALA A 142 -10.26 2.16 -11.89
CA ALA A 142 -11.27 1.09 -12.02
C ALA A 142 -12.45 1.48 -12.90
N HIS A 143 -12.87 2.75 -12.87
CA HIS A 143 -13.92 3.27 -13.72
C HIS A 143 -13.32 4.41 -14.55
N LYS A 144 -13.45 4.34 -15.89
CA LYS A 144 -13.23 5.51 -16.75
C LYS A 144 -14.38 6.47 -16.52
N ASP A 145 -14.32 7.22 -15.43
CA ASP A 145 -15.32 8.22 -15.12
C ASP A 145 -15.38 9.23 -16.28
N LEU A 146 -16.54 9.31 -16.92
CA LEU A 146 -16.75 10.08 -18.14
C LEU A 146 -16.51 11.58 -17.91
N GLN A 147 -16.82 12.10 -16.72
CA GLN A 147 -16.55 13.50 -16.37
C GLN A 147 -15.06 13.77 -16.19
N LEU A 148 -14.30 12.86 -15.56
CA LEU A 148 -12.85 13.00 -15.42
C LEU A 148 -12.09 12.80 -16.74
N THR A 149 -12.66 12.02 -17.66
CA THR A 149 -12.07 11.75 -18.97
C THR A 149 -12.27 12.93 -19.94
N MET A 150 -13.29 13.76 -19.71
CA MET A 150 -13.63 14.89 -20.60
C MET A 150 -13.26 16.28 -20.08
N ASN A 151 -13.00 16.48 -18.78
CA ASN A 151 -12.82 17.81 -18.18
C ASN A 151 -11.49 18.06 -17.42
N ASP A 152 -10.47 17.19 -17.51
CA ASP A 152 -9.11 17.40 -16.96
C ASP A 152 -8.97 17.91 -15.49
N ALA A 153 -10.04 17.93 -14.70
CA ALA A 153 -10.04 18.44 -13.33
C ALA A 153 -10.18 17.28 -12.33
N VAL A 154 -9.07 16.59 -12.05
CA VAL A 154 -8.91 15.88 -10.78
C VAL A 154 -8.29 16.86 -9.79
N GLN A 155 -8.71 16.83 -8.54
CA GLN A 155 -7.98 17.53 -7.49
C GLN A 155 -6.53 17.02 -7.49
N PRO A 156 -5.52 17.90 -7.63
CA PRO A 156 -4.12 17.51 -7.45
C PRO A 156 -3.95 16.77 -6.12
N LEU A 157 -2.95 15.91 -6.02
CA LEU A 157 -2.54 15.40 -4.70
C LEU A 157 -2.30 16.64 -3.82
N GLU A 158 -3.01 16.74 -2.69
CA GLU A 158 -2.77 17.82 -1.74
C GLU A 158 -1.30 17.79 -1.34
N ASP A 159 -0.64 18.95 -1.36
CA ASP A 159 0.71 19.08 -0.85
C ASP A 159 0.71 18.59 0.60
N VAL A 160 1.56 17.60 0.89
CA VAL A 160 1.76 17.14 2.26
C VAL A 160 2.58 18.21 2.97
N PRO A 161 2.11 18.79 4.09
CA PRO A 161 2.86 19.78 4.85
C PRO A 161 4.13 19.21 5.49
#